data_AF-A0A949ENL1-F1
#
_entry.id   AF-A0A949ENL1-F1
#
_cell.length_a   1.000
_cell.length_b   1.000
_cell.length_c   1.000
_cell.angle_alpha   90.00
_cell.angle_beta   90.00
_cell.angle_gamma   90.00
#
_symmetry.space_group_name_H-M   'P 1'
#
loop_
_entity.id
_entity.type
_entity.pdbx_description
1 polymer ?
#
loop_
_entity_poly.entity_id
_entity_poly.type
_entity_poly.pdbx_seq_one_letter_code
_entity_poly.pdbx_strand_id
1 'polypeptide(L)'
;MITLIYGDDLETSRRKLIDLKPGGGKAVTILNAEDNLNAVIMACSSQSLFGDKTFVVAEFSKSPNSEADFSFIQDISNDCEIIFWVGGNLPAKNDLLVQCRDVKASMLLFQKMATNSFKFVDALVAKNYDLALRELFLCLRKSDPLEILPSVVFQFRNLLGYKTKSALVLKLHPYVQKKSQTAVKRYTQEELILIYCKILECEVAIKTGTMDAELAILNLVEEICKKNTPTST
;
A
#
# COMPACT_ATOMS: atom_id res chain seq x y z
N MET A 1 -1.10 24.88 15.83
CA MET A 1 -1.69 23.52 15.97
C MET A 1 -0.90 22.55 15.11
N ILE A 2 -0.50 21.40 15.66
CA ILE A 2 0.40 20.45 14.97
C ILE A 2 -0.36 19.15 14.74
N THR A 3 -0.39 18.68 13.49
CA THR A 3 -0.99 17.41 13.10
C THR A 3 0.02 16.55 12.37
N LEU A 4 0.09 15.27 12.71
CA LEU A 4 0.88 14.25 12.03
C LEU A 4 -0.05 13.22 11.40
N ILE A 5 -0.07 13.16 10.08
CA ILE A 5 -0.77 12.13 9.28
C ILE A 5 0.28 11.16 8.76
N TYR A 6 0.15 9.88 9.06
CA TYR A 6 1.11 8.86 8.63
C TYR A 6 0.46 7.49 8.48
N GLY A 7 1.11 6.60 7.75
CA GLY A 7 0.64 5.23 7.51
C GLY A 7 0.70 4.81 6.05
N ASP A 8 0.43 3.53 5.79
CA ASP A 8 0.54 2.90 4.46
C ASP A 8 -0.75 2.98 3.63
N ASP A 9 -1.86 3.46 4.19
CA ASP A 9 -3.06 3.83 3.44
C ASP A 9 -2.93 5.27 2.89
N LEU A 10 -2.24 5.37 1.74
CA LEU A 10 -1.98 6.64 1.06
C LEU A 10 -3.26 7.35 0.60
N GLU A 11 -4.29 6.60 0.22
CA GLU A 11 -5.50 7.17 -0.35
C GLU A 11 -6.35 7.84 0.75
N THR A 12 -6.66 7.08 1.81
CA THR A 12 -7.46 7.59 2.92
C THR A 12 -6.72 8.71 3.66
N SER A 13 -5.39 8.59 3.84
CA SER A 13 -4.59 9.65 4.47
C SER A 13 -4.55 10.94 3.64
N ARG A 14 -4.43 10.86 2.30
CA ARG A 14 -4.50 12.05 1.44
C ARG A 14 -5.86 12.70 1.45
N ARG A 15 -6.94 11.91 1.45
CA ARG A 15 -8.31 12.42 1.57
C ARG A 15 -8.47 13.19 2.87
N LYS A 16 -7.97 12.64 3.99
CA LYS A 16 -7.99 13.32 5.28
C LYS A 16 -7.19 14.63 5.27
N LEU A 17 -6.03 14.66 4.62
CA LEU A 17 -5.25 15.90 4.46
C LEU A 17 -6.06 16.98 3.73
N ILE A 18 -6.79 16.62 2.67
CA ILE A 18 -7.66 17.54 1.93
C ILE A 18 -8.77 18.08 2.85
N ASP A 19 -9.41 17.21 3.63
CA ASP A 19 -10.48 17.60 4.57
C ASP A 19 -10.00 18.55 5.68
N LEU A 20 -8.71 18.47 6.05
CA LEU A 20 -8.10 19.33 7.07
C LEU A 20 -7.59 20.66 6.53
N LYS A 21 -7.43 20.80 5.20
CA LYS A 21 -7.01 22.08 4.61
C LYS A 21 -8.11 23.14 4.81
N PRO A 22 -7.75 24.38 5.14
CA PRO A 22 -8.74 25.43 5.37
C PRO A 22 -9.48 25.76 4.07
N GLY A 23 -10.81 25.86 4.16
CA GLY A 23 -11.64 26.41 3.08
C GLY A 23 -11.54 27.95 3.00
N GLY A 24 -12.09 28.54 1.93
CA GLY A 24 -12.36 29.99 1.88
C GLY A 24 -11.18 30.91 1.54
N GLY A 25 -10.19 30.44 0.77
CA GLY A 25 -9.15 31.32 0.19
C GLY A 25 -7.97 31.66 1.10
N LYS A 26 -7.85 31.01 2.26
CA LYS A 26 -6.65 31.12 3.11
C LYS A 26 -5.42 30.55 2.39
N ALA A 27 -4.30 31.25 2.50
CA ALA A 27 -3.04 30.81 1.91
C ALA A 27 -2.54 29.52 2.59
N VAL A 28 -2.32 28.48 1.80
CA VAL A 28 -1.76 27.19 2.24
C VAL A 28 -0.40 27.01 1.56
N THR A 29 0.65 26.91 2.37
CA THR A 29 2.01 26.66 1.88
C THR A 29 2.28 25.15 1.89
N ILE A 30 2.33 24.52 0.72
CA ILE A 30 2.63 23.09 0.57
C ILE A 30 4.08 22.94 0.16
N LEU A 31 4.85 22.15 0.92
CA LEU A 31 6.28 21.96 0.71
C LEU A 31 6.61 20.46 0.66
N ASN A 32 7.44 20.07 -0.33
CA ASN A 32 8.08 18.77 -0.31
C ASN A 32 9.22 18.80 0.72
N ALA A 33 8.99 18.18 1.86
CA ALA A 33 9.91 18.22 2.99
C ALA A 33 11.04 17.18 2.87
N GLU A 34 10.96 16.25 1.91
CA GLU A 34 12.06 15.31 1.61
C GLU A 34 13.28 16.02 1.04
N ASP A 35 13.04 17.03 0.20
CA ASP A 35 14.09 17.75 -0.51
C ASP A 35 14.59 18.95 0.29
N ASN A 36 13.72 19.57 1.10
CA ASN A 36 14.04 20.83 1.78
C ASN A 36 13.27 21.03 3.09
N LEU A 37 13.76 20.39 4.16
CA LEU A 37 13.22 20.60 5.52
C LEU A 37 13.39 22.05 5.99
N ASN A 38 14.46 22.74 5.58
CA ASN A 38 14.69 24.14 5.96
C ASN A 38 13.58 25.07 5.46
N ALA A 39 13.01 24.81 4.27
CA ALA A 39 11.87 25.57 3.78
C ALA A 39 10.64 25.42 4.70
N VAL A 40 10.43 24.23 5.27
CA VAL A 40 9.35 23.99 6.23
C VAL A 40 9.59 24.80 7.51
N ILE A 41 10.82 24.77 8.03
CA ILE A 41 11.22 25.53 9.22
C ILE A 41 10.98 27.03 8.99
N MET A 42 11.44 27.57 7.86
CA MET A 42 11.23 28.98 7.51
C MET A 42 9.75 29.33 7.38
N ALA A 43 8.95 28.47 6.76
CA ALA A 43 7.51 28.69 6.62
C ALA A 43 6.81 28.72 7.98
N CYS A 44 7.20 27.85 8.93
CA CYS A 44 6.63 27.82 10.28
C CYS A 44 7.02 29.04 11.13
N SER A 45 8.23 29.58 10.90
CA SER A 45 8.73 30.76 11.60
C SER A 45 8.24 32.08 11.00
N SER A 46 7.65 32.04 9.80
CA SER A 46 7.15 33.25 9.13
C SER A 46 5.87 33.76 9.81
N GLN A 47 5.91 35.01 10.28
CA GLN A 47 4.72 35.69 10.79
C GLN A 47 3.90 36.23 9.62
N SER A 48 2.60 35.97 9.63
CA SER A 48 1.68 36.58 8.69
C SER A 48 1.60 38.09 8.93
N LEU A 49 1.90 38.88 7.91
CA LEU A 49 1.80 40.35 7.95
C LEU A 49 0.34 40.84 8.10
N PHE A 50 -0.63 39.95 7.89
CA PHE A 50 -2.06 40.26 7.91
C PHE A 50 -2.77 39.72 9.16
N GLY A 51 -2.03 39.15 10.13
CA GLY A 51 -2.57 38.61 11.37
C GLY A 51 -3.33 37.28 11.23
N ASP A 52 -3.41 36.73 10.01
CA ASP A 52 -3.98 35.41 9.76
C ASP A 52 -3.02 34.30 10.20
N LYS A 53 -3.56 33.18 10.70
CA LYS A 53 -2.75 32.00 11.03
C LYS A 53 -2.08 31.45 9.77
N THR A 54 -0.78 31.19 9.84
CA THR A 54 -0.01 30.55 8.77
C THR A 54 -0.38 29.06 8.72
N PHE A 55 -0.74 28.54 7.55
CA PHE A 55 -1.06 27.11 7.37
C PHE A 55 -0.01 26.44 6.47
N VAL A 56 0.73 25.49 7.03
CA VAL A 56 1.84 24.79 6.37
C VAL A 56 1.53 23.31 6.22
N VAL A 57 1.79 22.75 5.05
CA VAL A 57 1.76 21.30 4.81
C VAL A 57 3.15 20.85 4.41
N ALA A 58 3.75 19.99 5.23
CA ALA A 58 5.03 19.35 4.96
C ALA A 58 4.80 17.91 4.49
N GLU A 59 5.05 17.64 3.21
CA GLU A 59 4.83 16.33 2.60
C GLU A 59 6.12 15.52 2.54
N PHE A 60 6.05 14.28 2.99
CA PHE A 60 7.07 13.25 2.81
C PHE A 60 6.44 12.07 2.07
N SER A 61 7.04 11.64 0.96
CA SER A 61 6.60 10.47 0.20
C SER A 61 6.87 9.14 0.93
N LYS A 62 7.83 9.13 1.85
CA LYS A 62 8.20 8.02 2.74
C LYS A 62 8.62 8.52 4.13
N SER A 63 8.92 7.59 5.04
CA SER A 63 9.50 7.94 6.35
C SER A 63 10.75 8.83 6.16
N PRO A 64 10.84 9.98 6.86
CA PRO A 64 12.05 10.81 6.86
C PRO A 64 13.29 10.01 7.28
N ASN A 65 14.45 10.41 6.74
CA ASN A 65 15.75 9.84 7.11
C ASN A 65 16.02 10.06 8.61
N SER A 66 16.78 9.15 9.24
CA SER A 66 17.16 9.23 10.65
C SER A 66 18.06 10.42 11.00
N GLU A 67 18.67 11.05 10.00
CA GLU A 67 19.52 12.25 10.17
C GLU A 67 18.72 13.56 10.18
N ALA A 68 17.43 13.54 9.80
CA ALA A 68 16.60 14.73 9.82
C ALA A 68 16.25 15.12 11.26
N ASP A 69 16.46 16.39 11.59
CA ASP A 69 16.21 16.98 12.91
C ASP A 69 14.87 17.72 12.92
N PHE A 70 13.96 17.27 13.78
CA PHE A 70 12.63 17.84 13.96
C PHE A 70 12.47 18.58 15.30
N SER A 71 13.57 18.88 16.01
CA SER A 71 13.54 19.62 17.28
C SER A 71 12.83 20.98 17.19
N PHE A 72 12.88 21.63 16.01
CA PHE A 72 12.17 22.89 15.73
C PHE A 72 10.65 22.83 15.99
N ILE A 73 10.05 21.63 16.01
CA ILE A 73 8.63 21.43 16.31
C ILE A 73 8.26 22.00 17.67
N GLN A 74 9.20 22.00 18.63
CA GLN A 74 9.01 22.56 19.97
C GLN A 74 8.85 24.08 19.96
N ASP A 75 9.43 24.75 18.96
CA ASP A 75 9.47 26.21 18.83
C ASP A 75 8.40 26.77 17.89
N ILE A 76 7.54 25.91 17.33
CA ILE A 76 6.48 26.34 16.41
C ILE A 76 5.48 27.25 17.15
N SER A 77 5.31 28.46 16.62
CA SER A 77 4.39 29.44 17.18
C SER A 77 2.93 28.98 17.17
N ASN A 78 2.12 29.46 18.12
CA ASN A 78 0.69 29.14 18.18
C ASN A 78 -0.11 29.70 16.98
N ASP A 79 0.45 30.67 16.28
CA ASP A 79 -0.11 31.29 15.08
C ASP A 79 0.21 30.49 13.81
N CYS A 80 1.03 29.44 13.92
CA CYS A 80 1.29 28.48 12.87
C CYS A 80 0.46 27.20 13.08
N GLU A 81 -0.24 26.79 12.04
CA GLU A 81 -0.86 25.48 11.90
C GLU A 81 -0.06 24.67 10.89
N ILE A 82 0.48 23.53 11.32
CA ILE A 82 1.27 22.65 10.47
C ILE A 82 0.66 21.25 10.44
N ILE A 83 0.61 20.69 9.23
CA ILE A 83 0.33 19.28 8.99
C ILE A 83 1.57 18.63 8.38
N PHE A 84 2.14 17.66 9.09
CA PHE A 84 3.10 16.72 8.54
C PHE A 84 2.32 15.56 7.91
N TRP A 85 2.47 15.35 6.60
CA TRP A 85 1.92 14.20 5.89
C TRP A 85 3.06 13.28 5.47
N VAL A 86 3.04 12.02 5.94
CA VAL A 86 4.07 11.02 5.64
C VAL A 86 3.44 9.82 4.95
N GLY A 87 3.88 9.54 3.73
CA GLY A 87 3.51 8.36 2.94
C GLY A 87 4.18 7.09 3.46
N GLY A 88 3.75 6.59 4.61
CA GLY A 88 4.23 5.34 5.17
C GLY A 88 4.20 5.30 6.69
N ASN A 89 4.46 4.12 7.24
CA ASN A 89 4.60 3.93 8.67
C ASN A 89 5.89 4.58 9.18
N LEU A 90 5.82 5.19 10.37
CA LEU A 90 6.98 5.75 11.07
C LEU A 90 7.48 4.76 12.14
N PRO A 91 8.78 4.40 12.14
CA PRO A 91 9.36 3.63 13.22
C PRO A 91 9.18 4.32 14.58
N ALA A 92 9.04 3.55 15.66
CA ALA A 92 8.81 4.10 17.00
C ALA A 92 9.90 5.08 17.49
N LYS A 93 11.11 4.99 16.94
CA LYS A 93 12.27 5.85 17.23
C LYS A 93 12.48 6.96 16.20
N ASN A 94 11.59 7.13 15.22
CA ASN A 94 11.72 8.19 14.24
C ASN A 94 11.54 9.56 14.93
N ASP A 95 12.44 10.50 14.65
CA ASP A 95 12.50 11.77 15.38
C ASP A 95 11.21 12.59 15.21
N LEU A 96 10.68 12.74 13.99
CA LEU A 96 9.39 13.42 13.75
C LEU A 96 8.26 12.87 14.63
N LEU A 97 8.17 11.53 14.75
CA LEU A 97 7.16 10.89 15.60
C LEU A 97 7.38 11.17 17.09
N VAL A 98 8.63 11.18 17.54
CA VAL A 98 9.00 11.49 18.94
C VAL A 98 8.65 12.95 19.26
N GLN A 99 9.12 13.90 18.44
CA GLN A 99 8.87 15.32 18.65
C GLN A 99 7.36 15.65 18.64
N CYS A 100 6.60 15.06 17.70
CA CYS A 100 5.14 15.22 17.66
C CYS A 100 4.45 14.69 18.92
N ARG A 101 4.94 13.60 19.53
CA ARG A 101 4.40 13.08 20.79
C ARG A 101 4.70 14.01 21.96
N ASP A 102 5.91 14.53 22.03
CA ASP A 102 6.36 15.39 23.13
C ASP A 102 5.53 16.68 23.19
N VAL A 103 5.20 17.27 22.03
CA VAL A 103 4.31 18.44 21.94
C VAL A 103 2.82 18.10 21.95
N LYS A 104 2.45 16.82 22.13
CA LYS A 104 1.06 16.33 22.10
C LYS A 104 0.30 16.72 20.82
N ALA A 105 0.95 16.60 19.68
CA ALA A 105 0.33 16.82 18.36
C ALA A 105 -0.85 15.86 18.12
N SER A 106 -1.77 16.26 17.25
CA SER A 106 -2.83 15.35 16.78
C SER A 106 -2.24 14.32 15.83
N MET A 107 -2.26 13.05 16.21
CA MET A 107 -1.69 11.96 15.41
C MET A 107 -2.79 11.13 14.76
N LEU A 108 -2.74 11.00 13.43
CA LEU A 108 -3.69 10.23 12.63
C LEU A 108 -2.93 9.13 11.87
N LEU A 109 -3.08 7.89 12.35
CA LEU A 109 -2.50 6.70 11.75
C LEU A 109 -3.48 6.05 10.77
N PHE A 110 -3.08 5.92 9.52
CA PHE A 110 -3.84 5.30 8.44
C PHE A 110 -3.16 4.01 7.98
N GLN A 111 -3.56 2.89 8.59
CA GLN A 111 -3.05 1.59 8.19
C GLN A 111 -4.03 0.87 7.27
N LYS A 112 -3.53 0.36 6.15
CA LYS A 112 -4.26 -0.64 5.39
C LYS A 112 -4.44 -1.85 6.28
N MET A 113 -5.69 -2.26 6.49
CA MET A 113 -5.92 -3.56 7.08
C MET A 113 -5.35 -4.59 6.11
N ALA A 114 -4.27 -5.27 6.50
CA ALA A 114 -3.70 -6.37 5.73
C ALA A 114 -4.79 -7.41 5.54
N THR A 115 -5.47 -7.36 4.42
CA THR A 115 -6.54 -8.30 4.16
C THR A 115 -5.89 -9.61 3.81
N ASN A 116 -6.28 -10.62 4.56
CA ASN A 116 -5.70 -11.93 4.49
C ASN A 116 -6.17 -12.66 3.22
N SER A 117 -5.63 -12.23 2.08
CA SER A 117 -5.80 -12.88 0.78
C SER A 117 -5.17 -14.27 0.75
N PHE A 118 -4.48 -14.72 1.81
CA PHE A 118 -3.90 -16.06 1.87
C PHE A 118 -4.98 -17.14 1.72
N LYS A 119 -6.16 -16.99 2.33
CA LYS A 119 -7.24 -17.98 2.18
C LYS A 119 -7.73 -18.09 0.73
N PHE A 120 -7.89 -16.94 0.08
CA PHE A 120 -8.25 -16.87 -1.34
C PHE A 120 -7.19 -17.52 -2.22
N VAL A 121 -5.94 -17.09 -2.07
CA VAL A 121 -4.80 -17.58 -2.87
C VAL A 121 -4.58 -19.08 -2.65
N ASP A 122 -4.80 -19.58 -1.43
CA ASP A 122 -4.69 -21.01 -1.12
C ASP A 122 -5.75 -21.85 -1.81
N ALA A 123 -6.99 -21.37 -1.80
CA ALA A 123 -8.08 -22.01 -2.51
C ALA A 123 -7.84 -22.00 -4.03
N LEU A 124 -7.35 -20.88 -4.56
CA LEU A 124 -7.00 -20.72 -5.97
C LEU A 124 -5.89 -21.71 -6.39
N VAL A 125 -4.79 -21.77 -5.63
CA VAL A 125 -3.69 -22.71 -5.87
C VAL A 125 -4.13 -24.17 -5.74
N ALA A 126 -5.07 -24.46 -4.83
CA ALA A 126 -5.68 -25.77 -4.70
C ALA A 126 -6.63 -26.13 -5.85
N LYS A 127 -6.88 -25.21 -6.80
CA LYS A 127 -7.90 -25.30 -7.86
C LYS A 127 -9.30 -25.57 -7.29
N ASN A 128 -9.59 -25.06 -6.08
CA ASN A 128 -10.90 -25.18 -5.45
C ASN A 128 -11.73 -23.94 -5.81
N TYR A 129 -12.45 -24.02 -6.94
CA TYR A 129 -13.20 -22.91 -7.53
C TYR A 129 -14.20 -22.28 -6.54
N ASP A 130 -15.06 -23.09 -5.92
CA ASP A 130 -16.12 -22.59 -5.02
C ASP A 130 -15.53 -21.87 -3.81
N LEU A 131 -14.48 -22.45 -3.22
CA LEU A 131 -13.78 -21.83 -2.10
C LEU A 131 -13.03 -20.57 -2.53
N ALA A 132 -12.38 -20.58 -3.70
CA ALA A 132 -11.66 -19.43 -4.23
C ALA A 132 -12.60 -18.25 -4.46
N LEU A 133 -13.77 -18.48 -5.09
CA LEU A 133 -14.77 -17.43 -5.27
C LEU A 133 -15.28 -16.88 -3.94
N ARG A 134 -15.63 -17.76 -2.99
CA ARG A 134 -16.12 -17.33 -1.69
C ARG A 134 -15.10 -16.44 -0.97
N GLU A 135 -13.84 -16.88 -0.90
CA GLU A 135 -12.79 -16.12 -0.22
C GLU A 135 -12.41 -14.85 -0.99
N LEU A 136 -12.50 -14.83 -2.33
CA LEU A 136 -12.32 -13.63 -3.15
C LEU A 136 -13.36 -12.55 -2.77
N PHE A 137 -14.65 -12.89 -2.76
CA PHE A 137 -15.69 -11.94 -2.38
C PHE A 137 -15.54 -11.45 -0.94
N LEU A 138 -15.04 -12.28 -0.02
CA LEU A 138 -14.72 -11.84 1.34
C LEU A 138 -13.55 -10.86 1.38
N CYS A 139 -12.55 -11.01 0.51
CA CYS A 139 -11.43 -10.09 0.38
C CYS A 139 -11.88 -8.75 -0.23
N LEU A 140 -12.65 -8.79 -1.31
CA LEU A 140 -13.14 -7.59 -2.01
C LEU A 140 -14.02 -6.69 -1.12
N ARG A 141 -14.71 -7.25 -0.12
CA ARG A 141 -15.44 -6.46 0.88
C ARG A 141 -14.55 -5.61 1.80
N LYS A 142 -13.25 -5.89 1.85
CA LYS A 142 -12.31 -5.35 2.83
C LYS A 142 -11.07 -4.72 2.21
N SER A 143 -10.87 -4.86 0.90
CA SER A 143 -9.67 -4.42 0.20
C SER A 143 -10.00 -3.92 -1.18
N ASP A 144 -9.12 -3.06 -1.66
CA ASP A 144 -9.05 -2.77 -3.08
C ASP A 144 -8.63 -4.04 -3.88
N PRO A 145 -9.28 -4.34 -5.02
CA PRO A 145 -8.92 -5.48 -5.87
C PRO A 145 -7.43 -5.51 -6.26
N LEU A 146 -6.80 -4.35 -6.44
CA LEU A 146 -5.39 -4.19 -6.79
C LEU A 146 -4.44 -4.70 -5.69
N GLU A 147 -4.92 -4.85 -4.46
CA GLU A 147 -4.16 -5.43 -3.35
C GLU A 147 -4.14 -6.96 -3.37
N ILE A 148 -5.09 -7.59 -4.08
CA ILE A 148 -5.23 -9.06 -4.13
C ILE A 148 -4.25 -9.66 -5.13
N LEU A 149 -4.11 -9.03 -6.30
CA LEU A 149 -3.33 -9.56 -7.41
C LEU A 149 -1.83 -9.77 -7.10
N PRO A 150 -1.14 -8.87 -6.36
CA PRO A 150 0.24 -9.11 -5.92
C PRO A 150 0.42 -10.41 -5.11
N SER A 151 -0.57 -10.79 -4.30
CA SER A 151 -0.54 -12.04 -3.54
C SER A 151 -0.67 -13.27 -4.45
N VAL A 152 -1.50 -13.18 -5.51
CA VAL A 152 -1.61 -14.22 -6.54
C VAL A 152 -0.29 -14.38 -7.29
N VAL A 153 0.28 -13.26 -7.78
CA VAL A 153 1.59 -13.23 -8.46
C VAL A 153 2.67 -13.84 -7.57
N PHE A 154 2.75 -13.41 -6.30
CA PHE A 154 3.73 -13.90 -5.33
C PHE A 154 3.66 -15.42 -5.19
N GLN A 155 2.46 -15.97 -5.05
CA GLN A 155 2.29 -17.40 -4.83
C GLN A 155 2.64 -18.22 -6.07
N PHE A 156 2.15 -17.84 -7.26
CA PHE A 156 2.49 -18.55 -8.50
C PHE A 156 3.97 -18.41 -8.86
N ARG A 157 4.62 -17.30 -8.52
CA ARG A 157 6.09 -17.14 -8.62
C ARG A 157 6.84 -18.18 -7.85
N ASN A 158 6.41 -18.41 -6.62
CA ASN A 158 7.05 -19.38 -5.75
C ASN A 158 6.83 -20.79 -6.29
N LEU A 159 5.64 -21.12 -6.81
CA LEU A 159 5.39 -22.41 -7.45
C LEU A 159 6.29 -22.62 -8.68
N LEU A 160 6.39 -21.65 -9.58
CA LEU A 160 7.28 -21.72 -10.75
C LEU A 160 8.74 -21.82 -10.33
N GLY A 161 9.15 -21.04 -9.33
CA GLY A 161 10.50 -21.10 -8.74
C GLY A 161 10.82 -22.49 -8.20
N TYR A 162 9.89 -23.15 -7.50
CA TYR A 162 10.07 -24.52 -7.03
C TYR A 162 10.14 -25.52 -8.19
N LYS A 163 9.29 -25.35 -9.21
CA LYS A 163 9.25 -26.23 -10.39
C LYS A 163 10.56 -26.16 -11.17
N THR A 164 11.14 -24.97 -11.29
CA THR A 164 12.38 -24.68 -12.02
C THR A 164 13.64 -24.73 -11.16
N LYS A 165 13.51 -25.04 -9.85
CA LYS A 165 14.62 -25.07 -8.88
C LYS A 165 15.40 -23.74 -8.78
N SER A 166 14.70 -22.61 -8.90
CA SER A 166 15.29 -21.28 -8.77
C SER A 166 15.85 -21.02 -7.36
N ALA A 167 17.02 -20.39 -7.25
CA ALA A 167 17.61 -20.00 -5.97
C ALA A 167 16.75 -19.00 -5.17
N LEU A 168 15.79 -18.32 -5.83
CA LEU A 168 14.86 -17.38 -5.17
C LEU A 168 14.03 -18.06 -4.06
N VAL A 169 13.71 -19.34 -4.21
CA VAL A 169 12.87 -20.05 -3.22
C VAL A 169 13.59 -20.28 -1.90
N LEU A 170 14.94 -20.27 -1.90
CA LEU A 170 15.76 -20.44 -0.69
C LEU A 170 15.64 -19.25 0.27
N LYS A 171 15.26 -18.08 -0.25
CA LYS A 171 15.07 -16.84 0.53
C LYS A 171 13.68 -16.74 1.16
N LEU A 172 12.77 -17.66 0.85
CA LEU A 172 11.41 -17.64 1.39
C LEU A 172 11.39 -18.08 2.85
N HIS A 173 10.42 -17.58 3.62
CA HIS A 173 10.18 -18.03 4.99
C HIS A 173 9.83 -19.54 5.04
N PRO A 174 10.28 -20.33 6.04
CA PRO A 174 10.10 -21.78 6.08
C PRO A 174 8.65 -22.26 5.89
N TYR A 175 7.68 -21.51 6.41
CA TYR A 175 6.26 -21.80 6.21
C TYR A 175 5.85 -21.74 4.72
N VAL A 176 6.26 -20.68 4.02
CA VAL A 176 5.95 -20.48 2.59
C VAL A 176 6.66 -21.54 1.74
N GLN A 177 7.88 -21.93 2.14
CA GLN A 177 8.63 -22.99 1.50
C GLN A 177 7.87 -24.33 1.53
N LYS A 178 7.52 -24.81 2.73
CA LYS A 178 6.82 -26.08 2.93
C LYS A 178 5.49 -26.14 2.16
N LYS A 179 4.75 -25.03 2.21
CA LYS A 179 3.46 -24.89 1.52
C LYS A 179 3.62 -24.95 -0.01
N SER A 180 4.54 -24.17 -0.56
CA SER A 180 4.78 -24.08 -2.01
C SER A 180 5.34 -25.39 -2.57
N GLN A 181 6.23 -26.06 -1.83
CA GLN A 181 6.77 -27.37 -2.20
C GLN A 181 5.69 -28.46 -2.25
N THR A 182 4.65 -28.35 -1.42
CA THR A 182 3.52 -29.28 -1.46
C THR A 182 2.59 -28.96 -2.63
N ALA A 183 2.27 -27.69 -2.82
CA ALA A 183 1.36 -27.23 -3.86
C ALA A 183 1.90 -27.41 -5.29
N VAL A 184 3.21 -27.23 -5.52
CA VAL A 184 3.82 -27.32 -6.86
C VAL A 184 3.64 -28.69 -7.52
N LYS A 185 3.41 -29.76 -6.73
CA LYS A 185 3.16 -31.11 -7.23
C LYS A 185 1.88 -31.21 -8.08
N ARG A 186 0.98 -30.23 -7.99
CA ARG A 186 -0.29 -30.19 -8.74
C ARG A 186 -0.17 -29.59 -10.13
N TYR A 187 0.98 -29.02 -10.45
CA TYR A 187 1.17 -28.24 -11.67
C TYR A 187 2.35 -28.78 -12.47
N THR A 188 2.21 -28.81 -13.80
CA THR A 188 3.36 -28.90 -14.71
C THR A 188 4.06 -27.55 -14.83
N GLN A 189 5.24 -27.52 -15.45
CA GLN A 189 5.93 -26.25 -15.68
C GLN A 189 5.18 -25.41 -16.72
N GLU A 190 4.66 -26.07 -17.75
CA GLU A 190 3.89 -25.48 -18.84
C GLU A 190 2.59 -24.87 -18.32
N GLU A 191 1.88 -25.56 -17.41
CA GLU A 191 0.70 -25.02 -16.73
C GLU A 191 1.04 -23.75 -15.94
N LEU A 192 2.16 -23.73 -15.20
CA LEU A 192 2.57 -22.54 -14.44
C LEU A 192 2.95 -21.37 -15.34
N ILE A 193 3.58 -21.63 -16.48
CA ILE A 193 3.89 -20.60 -17.49
C ILE A 193 2.59 -20.03 -18.06
N LEU A 194 1.63 -20.89 -18.41
CA LEU A 194 0.34 -20.45 -18.93
C LEU A 194 -0.43 -19.60 -17.91
N ILE A 195 -0.46 -20.01 -16.64
CA ILE A 195 -1.08 -19.23 -15.56
C ILE A 195 -0.40 -17.86 -15.42
N TYR A 196 0.92 -17.80 -15.60
CA TYR A 196 1.66 -16.54 -15.60
C TYR A 196 1.25 -15.61 -16.74
N CYS A 197 1.03 -16.14 -17.94
CA CYS A 197 0.46 -15.37 -19.05
C CYS A 197 -0.93 -14.84 -18.70
N LYS A 198 -1.78 -15.65 -18.06
CA LYS A 198 -3.12 -15.22 -17.62
C LYS A 198 -3.10 -14.14 -16.55
N ILE A 199 -2.18 -14.23 -15.60
CA ILE A 199 -1.95 -13.18 -14.60
C ILE A 199 -1.54 -11.87 -15.30
N LEU A 200 -0.65 -11.95 -16.29
CA LEU A 200 -0.22 -10.78 -17.06
C LEU A 200 -1.37 -10.17 -17.87
N GLU A 201 -2.18 -10.99 -18.55
CA GLU A 201 -3.38 -10.54 -19.27
C GLU A 201 -4.34 -9.80 -18.33
N CYS A 202 -4.57 -10.36 -17.13
CA CYS A 202 -5.37 -9.74 -16.07
C CYS A 202 -4.78 -8.37 -15.64
N GLU A 203 -3.48 -8.30 -15.32
CA GLU A 203 -2.82 -7.04 -14.94
C GLU A 203 -2.92 -5.97 -16.02
N VAL A 204 -2.69 -6.34 -17.29
CA VAL A 204 -2.78 -5.41 -18.42
C VAL A 204 -4.20 -4.91 -18.58
N ALA A 205 -5.20 -5.79 -18.52
CA ALA A 205 -6.60 -5.40 -18.67
C ALA A 205 -7.03 -4.36 -17.61
N ILE A 206 -6.58 -4.56 -16.36
CA ILE A 206 -6.80 -3.62 -15.26
C ILE A 206 -6.08 -2.30 -15.51
N LYS A 207 -4.77 -2.33 -15.76
CA LYS A 207 -3.94 -1.12 -15.89
C LYS A 207 -4.28 -0.26 -17.10
N THR A 208 -4.84 -0.88 -18.15
CA THR A 208 -5.31 -0.18 -19.35
C THR A 208 -6.78 0.23 -19.27
N GLY A 209 -7.49 -0.16 -18.21
CA GLY A 209 -8.91 0.13 -18.04
C GLY A 209 -9.82 -0.61 -19.03
N THR A 210 -9.33 -1.67 -19.70
CA THR A 210 -10.17 -2.48 -20.60
C THR A 210 -11.13 -3.38 -19.83
N MET A 211 -10.85 -3.67 -18.56
CA MET A 211 -11.71 -4.43 -17.66
C MET A 211 -11.63 -3.88 -16.25
N ASP A 212 -12.77 -3.87 -15.55
CA ASP A 212 -12.82 -3.60 -14.12
C ASP A 212 -12.00 -4.63 -13.32
N ALA A 213 -11.37 -4.19 -12.23
CA ALA A 213 -10.43 -5.01 -11.49
C ALA A 213 -11.08 -6.21 -10.79
N GLU A 214 -12.31 -6.07 -10.29
CA GLU A 214 -13.04 -7.20 -9.67
C GLU A 214 -13.35 -8.25 -10.72
N LEU A 215 -13.85 -7.82 -11.88
CA LEU A 215 -14.21 -8.72 -12.99
C LEU A 215 -12.98 -9.42 -13.59
N ALA A 216 -11.86 -8.69 -13.73
CA ALA A 216 -10.61 -9.26 -14.24
C ALA A 216 -10.06 -10.35 -13.31
N ILE A 217 -10.13 -10.15 -11.99
CA ILE A 217 -9.70 -11.16 -11.02
C ILE A 217 -10.67 -12.34 -11.00
N LEU A 218 -11.98 -12.09 -11.12
CA LEU A 218 -12.99 -13.15 -11.23
C LEU A 218 -12.72 -14.08 -12.43
N ASN A 219 -12.46 -13.49 -13.60
CA ASN A 219 -12.12 -14.23 -14.81
C ASN A 219 -10.82 -15.03 -14.63
N LEU A 220 -9.80 -14.45 -14.00
CA LEU A 220 -8.55 -15.15 -13.70
C LEU A 220 -8.78 -16.38 -12.80
N VAL A 221 -9.67 -16.30 -11.81
CA VAL A 221 -10.04 -17.46 -10.98
C VAL A 221 -10.65 -18.56 -11.82
N GLU A 222 -11.54 -18.20 -12.75
CA GLU A 222 -12.16 -19.15 -13.67
C GLU A 222 -11.13 -19.83 -14.57
N GLU A 223 -10.23 -19.07 -15.19
CA GLU A 223 -9.18 -19.60 -16.07
C GLU A 223 -8.19 -20.53 -15.35
N ILE A 224 -7.88 -20.26 -14.07
CA ILE A 224 -6.96 -21.09 -13.28
C ILE A 224 -7.64 -22.37 -12.77
N CYS A 225 -8.90 -22.27 -12.34
CA CYS A 225 -9.60 -23.38 -11.67
C CYS A 225 -10.30 -24.33 -12.65
N LYS A 226 -10.83 -23.84 -13.78
CA LYS A 226 -11.45 -24.71 -14.78
C LYS A 226 -10.36 -25.32 -15.64
N LYS A 227 -10.41 -26.64 -15.84
CA LYS A 227 -9.61 -27.27 -16.90
C LYS A 227 -10.05 -26.62 -18.21
N ASN A 228 -9.09 -26.20 -19.04
CA ASN A 228 -9.32 -26.04 -20.48
C ASN A 228 -9.99 -27.34 -20.95
N THR A 229 -11.31 -27.32 -21.07
CA THR A 229 -12.00 -28.31 -21.89
C THR A 229 -11.52 -27.96 -23.29
N PRO A 230 -10.80 -28.85 -23.99
CA PRO A 230 -10.57 -28.62 -25.40
C PRO A 230 -11.96 -28.43 -26.00
N THR A 231 -12.19 -27.26 -26.56
CA THR A 231 -13.38 -26.93 -27.35
C THR A 231 -13.59 -28.11 -28.28
N SER A 232 -14.60 -28.92 -27.99
CA SER A 232 -14.89 -30.10 -28.79
C SER A 232 -15.45 -29.61 -30.10
N THR A 233 -14.67 -29.82 -31.17
CA THR A 233 -15.03 -29.88 -32.60
C THR A 233 -15.86 -28.75 -33.17
#